data_AF-A0A9N9IPZ2-F1
#
_entry.id   AF-A0A9N9IPZ2-F1
#
_cell.length_a   1.000
_cell.length_b   1.000
_cell.length_c   1.000
_cell.angle_alpha   90.00
_cell.angle_beta   90.00
_cell.angle_gamma   90.00
#
_symmetry.space_group_name_H-M   'P 1'
#
loop_
_entity.id
_entity.type
_entity.pdbx_description
1 polymer ?
#
loop_
_entity_poly.entity_id
_entity_poly.type
_entity_poly.pdbx_seq_one_letter_code
_entity_poly.pdbx_strand_id
1 'polypeptide(L)'
;TEKSVNSRLSSPAIYLPGPKSHFSLKPKSVLETGDPPKKDPEKDCPPCFNCQLSAFPCSHFSECNIYDGKCECPPGFGGNDCSVPVCNSLADGRNRLPREVNQTCQCTEGWGGINCNVCLTDSVCDPLVPTRSNGTCYKGGLTVHENFQMCNVTNKKILDMLPNQPPQVTFSFWINQTESFYCHLTNCSFYQDINSEQNTTEYKCDKIKCQCMAGEMLCGKDGSIDLSEWLIEEINGPAEFSCYGSSDCRFSEPAMDQLILSIFGDKYISLDCFGGECLHISEVPKPDRPHKPDNTNIIIAAIIAVFTFVAGIFAAVFYLSRHWSPSSYGQI
;
A
#
# COMPACT_ATOMS: atom_id res chain seq x y z
N THR A 1 18.01 -1.97 5.79
CA THR A 1 18.43 -0.67 5.24
C THR A 1 17.25 0.29 5.33
N GLU A 2 17.26 1.24 6.25
CA GLU A 2 16.14 2.17 6.47
C GLU A 2 16.11 3.20 5.33
N LYS A 3 15.08 3.17 4.48
CA LYS A 3 14.86 4.18 3.43
C LYS A 3 13.49 4.81 3.65
N SER A 4 13.50 6.10 3.96
CA SER A 4 12.31 6.95 3.97
C SER A 4 11.99 7.37 2.54
N VAL A 5 10.78 7.08 2.06
CA VAL A 5 10.28 7.57 0.77
C VAL A 5 9.13 8.52 1.05
N ASN A 6 9.35 9.82 0.84
CA ASN A 6 8.29 10.81 0.72
C ASN A 6 7.80 10.82 -0.72
N SER A 7 6.65 10.22 -1.00
CA SER A 7 5.99 10.23 -2.30
C SER A 7 5.26 11.54 -2.55
N ARG A 8 5.98 12.62 -2.88
CA ARG A 8 5.44 13.78 -3.62
C ARG A 8 6.55 14.46 -4.41
N LEU A 9 6.47 14.44 -5.75
CA LEU A 9 7.15 15.42 -6.59
C LEU A 9 6.36 15.66 -7.89
N SER A 10 5.64 16.77 -7.89
CA SER A 10 5.05 17.42 -9.05
C SER A 10 6.14 17.98 -9.97
N SER A 11 6.00 17.81 -11.28
CA SER A 11 6.87 18.44 -12.29
C SER A 11 6.33 19.80 -12.77
N PRO A 12 7.20 20.72 -13.23
CA PRO A 12 6.85 22.10 -13.50
C PRO A 12 6.31 22.30 -14.93
N ALA A 13 5.24 23.08 -15.07
CA ALA A 13 4.69 23.48 -16.36
C ALA A 13 5.44 24.72 -16.91
N ILE A 14 5.90 24.61 -18.16
CA ILE A 14 6.53 25.66 -18.96
C ILE A 14 5.43 26.58 -19.53
N TYR A 15 5.55 27.88 -19.26
CA TYR A 15 4.63 28.94 -19.73
C TYR A 15 5.03 29.46 -21.12
N LEU A 16 4.06 29.62 -22.04
CA LEU A 16 4.17 30.45 -23.24
C LEU A 16 2.91 31.34 -23.37
N PRO A 17 3.00 32.64 -23.71
CA PRO A 17 1.86 33.57 -23.63
C PRO A 17 1.21 33.94 -24.97
N GLY A 18 -0.12 34.16 -24.92
CA GLY A 18 -0.89 35.12 -25.72
C GLY A 18 -1.54 34.60 -27.02
N PRO A 19 -2.62 35.24 -27.54
CA PRO A 19 -2.96 36.65 -27.35
C PRO A 19 -4.38 36.96 -26.81
N LYS A 20 -4.52 38.18 -26.28
CA LYS A 20 -5.72 38.78 -25.71
C LYS A 20 -6.60 39.38 -26.82
N SER A 21 -7.90 39.14 -26.78
CA SER A 21 -8.90 39.99 -27.44
C SER A 21 -9.76 40.70 -26.39
N HIS A 22 -9.71 42.02 -26.43
CA HIS A 22 -10.58 42.90 -25.67
C HIS A 22 -11.92 43.01 -26.38
N PHE A 23 -13.03 42.75 -25.69
CA PHE A 23 -14.33 43.26 -26.07
C PHE A 23 -15.00 43.91 -24.87
N SER A 24 -15.23 45.22 -24.97
CA SER A 24 -15.89 46.06 -23.97
C SER A 24 -17.20 46.53 -24.56
N LEU A 25 -18.34 46.24 -23.92
CA LEU A 25 -19.56 47.03 -24.10
C LEU A 25 -20.33 47.19 -22.78
N LYS A 26 -20.81 48.42 -22.62
CA LYS A 26 -21.31 49.12 -21.42
C LYS A 26 -22.70 48.67 -20.94
N PRO A 27 -23.10 49.04 -19.71
CA PRO A 27 -24.42 48.71 -19.18
C PRO A 27 -25.50 49.66 -19.73
N LYS A 28 -26.71 49.14 -19.95
CA LYS A 28 -27.92 49.94 -20.10
C LYS A 28 -28.95 49.46 -19.07
N SER A 29 -29.50 50.43 -18.36
CA SER A 29 -30.54 50.28 -17.37
C SER A 29 -31.94 50.52 -17.96
N VAL A 30 -32.93 49.99 -17.23
CA VAL A 30 -34.36 50.33 -17.15
C VAL A 30 -35.26 49.89 -18.33
N LEU A 31 -36.18 48.96 -18.07
CA LEU A 31 -37.64 49.21 -18.05
C LEU A 31 -38.40 47.94 -17.59
N GLU A 32 -39.16 48.05 -16.51
CA GLU A 32 -40.16 47.06 -16.10
C GLU A 32 -41.35 47.09 -17.08
N THR A 33 -41.64 45.96 -17.72
CA THR A 33 -42.97 45.63 -18.25
C THR A 33 -43.26 44.18 -17.90
N GLY A 34 -44.32 43.96 -17.13
CA GLY A 34 -44.70 42.65 -16.62
C GLY A 34 -45.08 41.68 -17.73
N ASP A 35 -44.30 40.60 -17.83
CA ASP A 35 -44.70 39.37 -18.51
C ASP A 35 -45.44 38.46 -17.51
N PRO A 36 -46.48 37.72 -17.92
CA PRO A 36 -47.14 36.72 -17.08
C PRO A 36 -46.13 35.62 -16.70
N PRO A 37 -46.30 34.95 -15.55
CA PRO A 37 -45.28 34.04 -15.04
C PRO A 37 -45.14 32.87 -16.01
N LYS A 38 -44.05 32.87 -16.78
CA LYS A 38 -43.57 31.65 -17.41
C LYS A 38 -43.28 30.68 -16.26
N LYS A 39 -43.94 29.52 -16.29
CA LYS A 39 -43.57 28.40 -15.43
C LYS A 39 -42.11 28.08 -15.74
N ASP A 40 -41.20 28.47 -14.85
CA ASP A 40 -39.79 28.12 -14.95
C ASP A 40 -39.67 26.59 -14.97
N PRO A 41 -39.15 25.98 -16.04
CA PRO A 41 -38.83 24.55 -16.06
C PRO A 41 -37.53 24.25 -15.27
N GLU A 42 -36.99 25.23 -14.56
CA GLU A 42 -35.60 25.26 -14.07
C GLU A 42 -35.42 24.65 -12.66
N LYS A 43 -36.47 24.06 -12.07
CA LYS A 43 -36.40 23.56 -10.68
C LYS A 43 -36.00 22.10 -10.50
N ASP A 44 -35.81 21.32 -11.57
CA ASP A 44 -35.59 19.87 -11.45
C ASP A 44 -34.27 19.36 -12.06
N CYS A 45 -33.27 20.21 -12.28
CA CYS A 45 -31.93 19.74 -12.66
C CYS A 45 -31.01 19.73 -11.42
N PRO A 46 -30.52 18.57 -10.96
CA PRO A 46 -29.55 18.51 -9.87
C PRO A 46 -28.26 19.25 -10.27
N PRO A 47 -27.57 19.90 -9.31
CA PRO A 47 -26.34 20.63 -9.60
C PRO A 47 -25.29 19.70 -10.21
N CYS A 48 -24.56 20.21 -11.21
CA CYS A 48 -23.44 19.49 -11.79
C CYS A 48 -22.38 19.20 -10.74
N PHE A 49 -21.66 18.09 -10.90
CA PHE A 49 -20.54 17.76 -10.03
C PHE A 49 -19.48 18.86 -10.06
N ASN A 50 -19.03 19.29 -8.88
CA ASN A 50 -17.89 20.17 -8.70
C ASN A 50 -17.24 19.91 -7.34
N CYS A 51 -16.01 19.39 -7.32
CA CYS A 51 -15.32 18.99 -6.11
C CYS A 51 -14.95 20.13 -5.15
N GLN A 52 -15.10 21.39 -5.57
CA GLN A 52 -14.93 22.55 -4.69
C GLN A 52 -16.13 22.76 -3.75
N LEU A 53 -17.25 22.11 -4.05
CA LEU A 53 -18.44 22.14 -3.20
C LEU A 53 -18.37 20.99 -2.20
N SER A 54 -18.64 21.26 -0.93
CA SER A 54 -18.58 20.26 0.15
C SER A 54 -19.54 19.07 -0.05
N ALA A 55 -20.57 19.24 -0.88
CA ALA A 55 -21.51 18.18 -1.23
C ALA A 55 -20.94 17.14 -2.23
N PHE A 56 -19.80 17.43 -2.87
CA PHE A 56 -19.20 16.62 -3.92
C PHE A 56 -17.73 16.29 -3.61
N PRO A 57 -17.42 15.64 -2.48
CA PRO A 57 -16.04 15.32 -2.14
C PRO A 57 -15.41 14.36 -3.15
N CYS A 58 -14.09 14.48 -3.33
CA CYS A 58 -13.31 13.49 -4.07
C CYS A 58 -13.10 12.22 -3.23
N SER A 59 -13.35 11.06 -3.83
CA SER A 59 -12.98 9.76 -3.25
C SER A 59 -11.47 9.55 -3.24
N HIS A 60 -11.02 8.58 -2.44
CA HIS A 60 -9.61 8.21 -2.25
C HIS A 60 -8.72 9.37 -1.82
N PHE A 61 -9.31 10.40 -1.20
CA PHE A 61 -8.66 11.64 -0.80
C PHE A 61 -7.93 12.33 -1.97
N SER A 62 -8.46 12.17 -3.19
CA SER A 62 -7.88 12.73 -4.41
C SER A 62 -7.91 14.25 -4.40
N GLU A 63 -6.94 14.87 -5.08
CA GLU A 63 -6.87 16.33 -5.17
C GLU A 63 -7.96 16.87 -6.10
N CYS A 64 -8.62 17.95 -5.68
CA CYS A 64 -9.64 18.64 -6.48
C CYS A 64 -8.97 19.63 -7.45
N ASN A 65 -9.22 19.47 -8.74
CA ASN A 65 -8.77 20.39 -9.77
C ASN A 65 -9.67 21.63 -9.81
N ILE A 66 -9.09 22.77 -9.45
CA ILE A 66 -9.84 24.03 -9.34
C ILE A 66 -10.31 24.61 -10.68
N TYR A 67 -9.73 24.17 -11.80
CA TYR A 67 -9.99 24.74 -13.12
C TYR A 67 -11.21 24.13 -13.80
N ASP A 68 -11.46 22.83 -13.58
CA ASP A 68 -12.60 22.12 -14.17
C ASP A 68 -13.56 21.53 -13.13
N GLY A 69 -13.23 21.62 -11.84
CA GLY A 69 -14.06 21.11 -10.74
C GLY A 69 -14.10 19.60 -10.64
N LYS A 70 -13.13 18.88 -11.25
CA LYS A 70 -13.03 17.42 -11.21
C LYS A 70 -11.91 16.95 -10.30
N CYS A 71 -11.97 15.70 -9.87
CA CYS A 71 -10.95 15.08 -9.04
C CYS A 71 -9.82 14.48 -9.89
N GLU A 72 -8.58 14.60 -9.42
CA GLU A 72 -7.40 13.99 -10.04
C GLU A 72 -7.23 12.56 -9.51
N CYS A 73 -7.76 11.58 -10.26
CA CYS A 73 -7.91 10.22 -9.75
C CYS A 73 -6.60 9.43 -9.67
N PRO A 74 -6.43 8.63 -8.59
CA PRO A 74 -5.30 7.72 -8.47
C PRO A 74 -5.42 6.57 -9.48
N PRO A 75 -4.29 5.88 -9.76
CA PRO A 75 -4.29 4.72 -10.65
C PRO A 75 -5.35 3.68 -10.30
N GLY A 76 -6.15 3.27 -11.29
CA GLY A 76 -7.22 2.29 -11.11
C GLY A 76 -8.58 2.88 -10.75
N PHE A 77 -8.69 4.20 -10.61
CA PHE A 77 -9.95 4.90 -10.39
C PHE A 77 -10.20 5.99 -11.44
N GLY A 78 -11.47 6.34 -11.61
CA GLY A 78 -11.96 7.31 -12.58
C GLY A 78 -13.36 7.83 -12.22
N GLY A 79 -13.97 8.56 -13.15
CA GLY A 79 -15.16 9.37 -12.88
C GLY A 79 -14.79 10.81 -12.51
N ASN A 80 -15.79 11.65 -12.26
CA ASN A 80 -15.52 13.04 -11.86
C ASN A 80 -15.06 13.14 -10.40
N ASP A 81 -15.41 12.15 -9.58
CA ASP A 81 -15.18 12.07 -8.13
C ASP A 81 -14.18 10.97 -7.73
N CYS A 82 -13.66 10.20 -8.70
CA CYS A 82 -12.77 9.05 -8.47
C CYS A 82 -13.40 7.85 -7.76
N SER A 83 -14.73 7.77 -7.66
CA SER A 83 -15.40 6.64 -7.00
C SER A 83 -15.48 5.37 -7.85
N VAL A 84 -15.18 5.45 -9.16
CA VAL A 84 -15.43 4.35 -10.09
C VAL A 84 -14.12 3.65 -10.44
N PRO A 85 -13.99 2.34 -10.19
CA PRO A 85 -12.86 1.56 -10.68
C PRO A 85 -12.71 1.65 -12.20
N VAL A 86 -11.49 1.64 -12.72
CA VAL A 86 -11.22 1.54 -14.17
C VAL A 86 -10.53 0.23 -14.53
N CYS A 87 -10.82 -0.28 -15.72
CA CYS A 87 -10.31 -1.56 -16.20
C CYS A 87 -9.16 -1.39 -17.20
N ASN A 88 -8.80 -2.46 -17.94
CA ASN A 88 -7.64 -2.54 -18.84
C ASN A 88 -6.30 -2.42 -18.12
N SER A 89 -5.21 -2.10 -18.81
CA SER A 89 -3.89 -2.06 -18.20
C SER A 89 -3.57 -0.72 -17.56
N LEU A 90 -2.69 -0.72 -16.55
CA LEU A 90 -2.12 0.53 -16.03
C LEU A 90 -1.36 1.32 -17.12
N ALA A 91 -0.76 0.63 -18.10
CA ALA A 91 -0.08 1.23 -19.25
C ALA A 91 -1.00 2.06 -20.16
N ASP A 92 -2.31 1.83 -20.13
CA ASP A 92 -3.29 2.63 -20.88
C ASP A 92 -3.52 4.02 -20.27
N GLY A 93 -3.03 4.25 -19.04
CA GLY A 93 -3.06 5.54 -18.36
C GLY A 93 -4.48 6.13 -18.26
N ARG A 94 -4.68 7.33 -18.80
CA ARG A 94 -5.97 8.04 -18.77
C ARG A 94 -7.02 7.47 -19.73
N ASN A 95 -6.65 6.58 -20.64
CA ASN A 95 -7.58 5.97 -21.61
C ASN A 95 -8.34 4.77 -21.03
N ARG A 96 -8.11 4.44 -19.76
CA ARG A 96 -8.77 3.34 -19.07
C ARG A 96 -10.25 3.66 -18.88
N LEU A 97 -11.07 2.68 -19.22
CA LEU A 97 -12.52 2.84 -19.18
C LEU A 97 -13.04 2.56 -17.77
N PRO A 98 -14.00 3.36 -17.28
CA PRO A 98 -14.74 3.05 -16.07
C PRO A 98 -15.37 1.65 -16.16
N ARG A 99 -15.30 0.91 -15.06
CA ARG A 99 -15.91 -0.40 -14.92
C ARG A 99 -17.42 -0.26 -14.97
N GLU A 100 -18.07 -1.09 -15.77
CA GLU A 100 -19.53 -1.12 -15.83
C GLU A 100 -20.13 -1.58 -14.49
N VAL A 101 -21.34 -1.10 -14.20
CA VAL A 101 -22.07 -1.43 -12.98
C VAL A 101 -22.32 -2.94 -12.92
N ASN A 102 -22.09 -3.55 -11.76
CA ASN A 102 -22.24 -4.99 -11.51
C ASN A 102 -21.36 -5.89 -12.40
N GLN A 103 -20.27 -5.37 -12.96
CA GLN A 103 -19.28 -6.16 -13.69
C GLN A 103 -17.92 -6.14 -12.98
N THR A 104 -17.12 -7.15 -13.28
CA THR A 104 -15.71 -7.23 -12.87
C THR A 104 -14.83 -6.77 -14.03
N CYS A 105 -13.63 -6.29 -13.72
CA CYS A 105 -12.71 -5.89 -14.78
C CYS A 105 -12.16 -7.11 -15.53
N GLN A 106 -12.14 -7.01 -16.86
CA GLN A 106 -11.33 -7.87 -17.72
C GLN A 106 -9.98 -7.17 -17.95
N CYS A 107 -8.93 -7.66 -17.30
CA CYS A 107 -7.60 -7.08 -17.43
C CYS A 107 -6.97 -7.48 -18.76
N THR A 108 -6.19 -6.56 -19.34
CA THR A 108 -5.29 -6.89 -20.45
C THR A 108 -4.32 -7.99 -20.01
N GLU A 109 -3.91 -8.85 -20.95
CA GLU A 109 -2.95 -9.91 -20.67
C GLU A 109 -1.69 -9.37 -19.98
N GLY A 110 -1.25 -10.06 -18.93
CA GLY A 110 -0.13 -9.63 -18.09
C GLY A 110 -0.48 -8.64 -16.98
N TRP A 111 -1.76 -8.28 -16.81
CA TRP A 111 -2.26 -7.45 -15.70
C TRP A 111 -3.27 -8.19 -14.82
N GLY A 112 -3.37 -7.79 -13.55
CA GLY A 112 -4.28 -8.38 -12.57
C GLY A 112 -4.72 -7.43 -11.45
N GLY A 113 -5.52 -7.98 -10.53
CA GLY A 113 -6.19 -7.22 -9.46
C GLY A 113 -7.56 -6.69 -9.88
N ILE A 114 -8.36 -6.21 -8.91
CA ILE A 114 -9.74 -5.72 -9.11
C ILE A 114 -9.78 -4.56 -10.11
N ASN A 115 -8.79 -3.67 -9.99
CA ASN A 115 -8.61 -2.51 -10.85
C ASN A 115 -7.48 -2.73 -11.86
N CYS A 116 -7.07 -3.96 -12.17
CA CYS A 116 -6.04 -4.24 -13.19
C CYS A 116 -4.72 -3.42 -13.10
N ASN A 117 -4.32 -3.07 -11.88
CA ASN A 117 -3.14 -2.25 -11.60
C ASN A 117 -1.88 -3.08 -11.34
N VAL A 118 -2.02 -4.39 -11.12
CA VAL A 118 -0.92 -5.26 -10.71
C VAL A 118 -0.30 -5.89 -11.96
N CYS A 119 0.98 -5.63 -12.21
CA CYS A 119 1.68 -6.33 -13.28
C CYS A 119 1.87 -7.81 -12.91
N LEU A 120 1.78 -8.70 -13.90
CA LEU A 120 1.98 -10.14 -13.73
C LEU A 120 3.19 -10.65 -14.52
N THR A 121 3.62 -9.93 -15.55
CA THR A 121 4.75 -10.29 -16.42
C THR A 121 5.62 -9.07 -16.71
N ASP A 122 6.92 -9.26 -16.96
CA ASP A 122 7.85 -8.15 -17.23
C ASP A 122 7.50 -7.41 -18.53
N SER A 123 6.98 -8.13 -19.52
CA SER A 123 6.66 -7.61 -20.85
C SER A 123 5.66 -6.46 -20.86
N VAL A 124 4.85 -6.29 -19.80
CA VAL A 124 3.88 -5.19 -19.72
C VAL A 124 4.45 -3.90 -19.13
N CYS A 125 5.68 -3.94 -18.60
CA CYS A 125 6.27 -2.82 -17.89
C CYS A 125 7.10 -1.89 -18.78
N ASP A 126 7.48 -2.31 -19.98
CA ASP A 126 8.24 -1.46 -20.91
C ASP A 126 7.59 -0.08 -21.12
N PRO A 127 6.28 0.07 -21.39
CA PRO A 127 5.67 1.39 -21.61
C PRO A 127 5.68 2.31 -20.39
N LEU A 128 5.86 1.74 -19.18
CA LEU A 128 5.77 2.44 -17.91
C LEU A 128 7.13 2.89 -17.36
N VAL A 129 8.23 2.45 -17.98
CA VAL A 129 9.58 2.89 -17.60
C VAL A 129 10.07 4.00 -18.54
N PRO A 130 10.92 4.94 -18.06
CA PRO A 130 11.35 6.09 -18.87
C PRO A 130 12.00 5.74 -20.21
N THR A 131 12.76 4.63 -20.26
CA THR A 131 13.48 4.14 -21.45
C THR A 131 12.60 3.38 -22.43
N ARG A 132 11.33 3.14 -22.09
CA ARG A 132 10.39 2.29 -22.84
C ARG A 132 10.91 0.89 -23.16
N SER A 133 11.83 0.38 -22.35
CA SER A 133 12.53 -0.89 -22.55
C SER A 133 13.18 -1.36 -21.24
N ASN A 134 13.35 -2.67 -21.10
CA ASN A 134 13.86 -3.31 -19.88
C ASN A 134 13.01 -3.00 -18.64
N GLY A 135 11.70 -2.90 -18.84
CA GLY A 135 10.73 -2.92 -17.76
C GLY A 135 10.73 -4.30 -17.10
N THR A 136 10.66 -4.31 -15.77
CA THR A 136 10.57 -5.52 -14.97
C THR A 136 9.37 -5.39 -14.06
N CYS A 137 8.54 -6.43 -14.01
CA CYS A 137 7.46 -6.53 -13.06
C CYS A 137 8.03 -7.02 -11.74
N TYR A 138 8.41 -6.05 -10.90
CA TYR A 138 8.97 -6.33 -9.60
C TYR A 138 7.86 -6.78 -8.65
N LYS A 139 7.88 -8.08 -8.32
CA LYS A 139 6.95 -8.71 -7.37
C LYS A 139 7.53 -8.83 -5.97
N GLY A 140 8.66 -8.19 -5.72
CA GLY A 140 9.25 -8.20 -4.39
C GLY A 140 8.38 -7.38 -3.45
N GLY A 141 8.34 -7.78 -2.19
CA GLY A 141 7.47 -7.15 -1.20
C GLY A 141 7.88 -5.73 -0.81
N LEU A 142 8.91 -5.11 -1.41
CA LEU A 142 9.34 -3.73 -1.13
C LEU A 142 8.69 -2.75 -2.10
N THR A 143 8.16 -1.63 -1.61
CA THR A 143 7.65 -0.56 -2.49
C THR A 143 8.79 0.36 -2.91
N VAL A 144 8.98 0.58 -4.22
CA VAL A 144 10.01 1.49 -4.72
C VAL A 144 9.42 2.87 -5.08
N HIS A 145 8.35 2.90 -5.85
CA HIS A 145 7.58 4.08 -6.22
C HIS A 145 6.12 3.96 -5.75
N GLU A 146 5.43 2.90 -6.14
CA GLU A 146 4.01 2.69 -5.89
C GLU A 146 3.72 1.23 -5.50
N ASN A 147 2.88 1.05 -4.47
CA ASN A 147 2.50 -0.26 -4.01
C ASN A 147 1.22 -0.72 -4.75
N PHE A 148 1.37 -1.63 -5.70
CA PHE A 148 0.24 -2.32 -6.34
C PHE A 148 0.18 -3.75 -5.81
N GLN A 149 -0.65 -3.95 -4.79
CA GLN A 149 -0.89 -5.25 -4.18
C GLN A 149 -2.37 -5.59 -4.13
N MET A 150 -2.64 -6.89 -4.20
CA MET A 150 -3.95 -7.48 -4.03
C MET A 150 -3.88 -8.58 -3.00
N CYS A 151 -4.74 -8.48 -1.98
CA CYS A 151 -4.81 -9.42 -0.89
C CYS A 151 -6.21 -10.02 -0.77
N ASN A 152 -6.30 -11.33 -0.63
CA ASN A 152 -7.51 -12.00 -0.19
C ASN A 152 -7.52 -12.08 1.34
N VAL A 153 -8.64 -11.78 1.97
CA VAL A 153 -8.79 -12.00 3.42
C VAL A 153 -8.99 -13.49 3.69
N THR A 154 -8.21 -14.05 4.61
CA THR A 154 -8.17 -15.50 4.88
C THR A 154 -8.78 -15.88 6.23
N ASN A 155 -9.20 -14.90 7.04
CA ASN A 155 -9.90 -15.13 8.31
C ASN A 155 -11.18 -15.93 8.11
N LYS A 156 -11.21 -17.16 8.64
CA LYS A 156 -12.34 -18.09 8.46
C LYS A 156 -13.68 -17.49 8.86
N LYS A 157 -13.75 -16.78 9.99
CA LYS A 157 -15.01 -16.23 10.49
C LYS A 157 -15.53 -15.06 9.67
N ILE A 158 -14.63 -14.24 9.11
CA ILE A 158 -15.01 -13.19 8.16
C ILE A 158 -15.58 -13.83 6.89
N LEU A 159 -14.93 -14.88 6.38
CA LEU A 159 -15.40 -15.64 5.22
C LEU A 159 -16.78 -16.30 5.48
N ASP A 160 -16.99 -16.86 6.67
CA ASP A 160 -18.27 -17.49 7.04
C ASP A 160 -19.43 -16.47 7.12
N MET A 161 -19.15 -15.21 7.46
CA MET A 161 -20.15 -14.12 7.52
C MET A 161 -20.45 -13.49 6.15
N LEU A 162 -19.58 -13.69 5.15
CA LEU A 162 -19.74 -13.17 3.80
C LEU A 162 -19.84 -14.31 2.77
N PRO A 163 -20.87 -15.17 2.87
CA PRO A 163 -21.00 -16.32 1.99
C PRO A 163 -21.15 -15.85 0.53
N ASN A 164 -20.31 -16.40 -0.35
CA ASN A 164 -20.22 -16.06 -1.77
C ASN A 164 -19.86 -14.59 -2.08
N GLN A 165 -19.37 -13.85 -1.08
CA GLN A 165 -18.98 -12.45 -1.24
C GLN A 165 -17.53 -12.26 -0.77
N PRO A 166 -16.54 -12.70 -1.56
CA PRO A 166 -15.16 -12.78 -1.12
C PRO A 166 -14.63 -11.37 -0.72
N PRO A 167 -14.11 -11.22 0.51
CA PRO A 167 -13.48 -9.98 0.95
C PRO A 167 -12.02 -9.88 0.46
N GLN A 168 -11.65 -8.71 -0.05
CA GLN A 168 -10.34 -8.43 -0.64
C GLN A 168 -9.83 -7.05 -0.21
N VAL A 169 -8.51 -6.86 -0.21
CA VAL A 169 -7.87 -5.62 0.26
C VAL A 169 -6.78 -5.14 -0.69
N THR A 170 -6.81 -3.85 -1.01
CA THR A 170 -5.81 -3.12 -1.81
C THR A 170 -5.67 -1.66 -1.32
N PHE A 171 -5.47 -1.43 -0.02
CA PHE A 171 -5.69 -0.13 0.66
C PHE A 171 -7.16 0.34 0.73
N SER A 172 -8.00 -0.22 -0.12
CA SER A 172 -9.45 -0.26 0.04
C SER A 172 -9.92 -1.64 0.46
N PHE A 173 -11.02 -1.69 1.20
CA PHE A 173 -11.71 -2.93 1.55
C PHE A 173 -12.82 -3.19 0.54
N TRP A 174 -12.81 -4.39 -0.04
CA TRP A 174 -13.73 -4.79 -1.09
C TRP A 174 -14.53 -5.99 -0.65
N ILE A 175 -15.82 -6.00 -0.94
CA ILE A 175 -16.69 -7.18 -0.81
C ILE A 175 -17.20 -7.52 -2.20
N ASN A 176 -16.86 -8.72 -2.69
CA ASN A 176 -17.23 -9.16 -4.03
C ASN A 176 -16.85 -8.14 -5.12
N GLN A 177 -15.63 -7.59 -5.04
CA GLN A 177 -15.09 -6.55 -5.91
C GLN A 177 -15.85 -5.21 -5.92
N THR A 178 -16.76 -4.99 -4.98
CA THR A 178 -17.39 -3.68 -4.72
C THR A 178 -16.70 -3.02 -3.54
N GLU A 179 -16.29 -1.77 -3.69
CA GLU A 179 -15.56 -1.04 -2.66
C GLU A 179 -16.50 -0.67 -1.52
N SER A 180 -16.17 -1.10 -0.30
CA SER A 180 -16.91 -0.72 0.91
C SER A 180 -16.35 0.58 1.49
N PHE A 181 -15.05 0.63 1.71
CA PHE A 181 -14.37 1.82 2.25
C PHE A 181 -12.92 1.84 1.78
N TYR A 182 -12.32 3.02 1.80
CA TYR A 182 -10.93 3.23 1.39
C TYR A 182 -10.14 3.91 2.50
N CYS A 183 -8.85 3.61 2.54
CA CYS A 183 -7.94 4.18 3.53
C CYS A 183 -6.68 4.73 2.86
N HIS A 184 -6.13 5.78 3.45
CA HIS A 184 -4.87 6.39 3.03
C HIS A 184 -3.89 6.36 4.19
N LEU A 185 -2.71 5.77 3.95
CA LEU A 185 -1.63 5.68 4.92
C LEU A 185 -0.59 6.77 4.64
N THR A 186 -0.02 7.36 5.69
CA THR A 186 1.01 8.40 5.58
C THR A 186 2.14 8.15 6.56
N ASN A 187 3.31 8.74 6.28
CA ASN A 187 4.54 8.54 7.04
C ASN A 187 4.89 7.04 7.19
N CYS A 188 4.96 6.34 6.05
CA CYS A 188 5.29 4.94 6.03
C CYS A 188 6.80 4.72 6.02
N SER A 189 7.27 3.80 6.85
CA SER A 189 8.59 3.22 6.85
C SER A 189 8.50 1.75 6.44
N PHE A 190 9.56 1.27 5.79
CA PHE A 190 9.62 -0.09 5.28
C PHE A 190 10.85 -0.80 5.82
N TYR A 191 10.65 -2.07 6.18
CA TYR A 191 11.70 -2.96 6.61
C TYR A 191 11.59 -4.31 5.89
N GLN A 192 12.72 -4.86 5.48
CA GLN A 192 12.79 -6.20 4.91
C GLN A 192 13.97 -6.93 5.54
N ASP A 193 13.70 -8.16 5.95
CA ASP A 193 14.70 -9.08 6.46
C ASP A 193 14.67 -10.36 5.62
N ILE A 194 15.81 -10.65 4.98
CA ILE A 194 16.00 -11.80 4.11
C ILE A 194 16.95 -12.74 4.83
N ASN A 195 16.40 -13.60 5.68
CA ASN A 195 17.15 -14.63 6.38
C ASN A 195 17.12 -15.95 5.61
N SER A 196 18.03 -16.87 5.94
CA SER A 196 18.12 -18.19 5.29
C SER A 196 16.87 -19.07 5.44
N GLU A 197 15.97 -18.72 6.37
CA GLU A 197 14.79 -19.51 6.71
C GLU A 197 13.47 -18.87 6.25
N GLN A 198 13.33 -17.54 6.30
CA GLN A 198 12.12 -16.82 5.91
C GLN A 198 12.43 -15.39 5.42
N ASN A 199 11.65 -14.93 4.43
CA ASN A 199 11.66 -13.55 3.96
C ASN A 199 10.57 -12.78 4.70
N THR A 200 10.95 -11.84 5.56
CA THR A 200 10.02 -10.97 6.27
C THR A 200 10.00 -9.60 5.63
N THR A 201 8.80 -9.08 5.41
CA THR A 201 8.57 -7.75 4.84
C THR A 201 7.59 -7.03 5.75
N GLU A 202 7.91 -5.80 6.16
CA GLU A 202 7.14 -5.05 7.15
C GLU A 202 7.01 -3.59 6.73
N TYR A 203 5.80 -3.07 6.88
CA TYR A 203 5.41 -1.70 6.59
C TYR A 203 4.80 -1.09 7.84
N LYS A 204 5.33 0.04 8.29
CA LYS A 204 4.80 0.79 9.43
C LYS A 204 4.47 2.19 9.02
N CYS A 205 3.20 2.56 9.13
CA CYS A 205 2.73 3.89 8.82
C CYS A 205 2.21 4.55 10.10
N ASP A 206 2.70 5.76 10.40
CA ASP A 206 2.32 6.46 11.64
C ASP A 206 0.82 6.78 11.68
N LYS A 207 0.24 7.08 10.51
CA LYS A 207 -1.14 7.55 10.39
C LYS A 207 -1.86 6.84 9.27
N ILE A 208 -3.12 6.52 9.53
CA ILE A 208 -4.10 6.04 8.56
C ILE A 208 -5.35 6.91 8.68
N LYS A 209 -6.02 7.14 7.55
CA LYS A 209 -7.32 7.82 7.49
C LYS A 209 -8.23 7.04 6.57
N CYS A 210 -9.44 6.73 7.01
CA CYS A 210 -10.40 5.95 6.23
C CYS A 210 -11.72 6.70 6.00
N GLN A 211 -12.42 6.36 4.92
CA GLN A 211 -13.76 6.86 4.60
C GLN A 211 -14.61 5.77 3.94
N CYS A 212 -15.91 5.77 4.27
CA CYS A 212 -16.90 4.85 3.71
C CYS A 212 -17.34 5.26 2.30
N MET A 213 -17.65 4.25 1.47
CA MET A 213 -18.46 4.40 0.27
C MET A 213 -19.92 4.33 0.68
N ALA A 214 -20.60 5.47 0.68
CA ALA A 214 -21.96 5.58 1.20
C ALA A 214 -22.93 4.62 0.49
N GLY A 215 -23.70 3.86 1.27
CA GLY A 215 -24.68 2.92 0.73
C GLY A 215 -24.09 1.60 0.23
N GLU A 216 -22.80 1.35 0.46
CA GLU A 216 -22.18 0.04 0.23
C GLU A 216 -22.16 -0.84 1.49
N MET A 217 -21.82 -2.13 1.31
CA MET A 217 -21.76 -3.08 2.41
C MET A 217 -20.77 -2.58 3.47
N LEU A 218 -21.13 -2.65 4.75
CA LEU A 218 -20.40 -2.04 5.88
C LEU A 218 -20.48 -0.50 5.97
N CYS A 219 -21.26 0.12 5.09
CA CYS A 219 -21.52 1.56 5.01
C CYS A 219 -23.03 1.84 4.82
N GLY A 220 -23.87 1.02 5.46
CA GLY A 220 -25.32 1.22 5.53
C GLY A 220 -26.17 0.56 4.45
N LYS A 221 -25.59 -0.19 3.49
CA LYS A 221 -26.36 -0.93 2.48
C LYS A 221 -27.33 -1.92 3.12
N ASP A 222 -28.62 -1.86 2.75
CA ASP A 222 -29.67 -2.79 3.19
C ASP A 222 -29.73 -3.03 4.71
N GLY A 223 -29.38 -2.01 5.52
CA GLY A 223 -29.33 -2.12 6.98
C GLY A 223 -28.13 -2.90 7.51
N SER A 224 -27.09 -3.12 6.69
CA SER A 224 -25.78 -3.56 7.14
C SER A 224 -25.19 -2.58 8.15
N ILE A 225 -24.22 -3.06 8.94
CA ILE A 225 -23.45 -2.23 9.86
C ILE A 225 -22.93 -1.01 9.09
N ASP A 226 -23.04 0.19 9.66
CA ASP A 226 -22.51 1.41 9.08
C ASP A 226 -21.28 1.84 9.88
N LEU A 227 -20.10 1.73 9.26
CA LEU A 227 -18.82 2.07 9.86
C LEU A 227 -18.41 3.52 9.57
N SER A 228 -19.24 4.33 8.91
CA SER A 228 -18.84 5.65 8.40
C SER A 228 -18.25 6.59 9.46
N GLU A 229 -18.91 6.72 10.61
CA GLU A 229 -18.44 7.56 11.73
C GLU A 229 -17.22 6.93 12.41
N TRP A 230 -17.30 5.64 12.71
CA TRP A 230 -16.24 4.88 13.37
C TRP A 230 -14.91 4.87 12.59
N LEU A 231 -14.95 4.74 11.26
CA LEU A 231 -13.78 4.79 10.38
C LEU A 231 -13.05 6.14 10.44
N ILE A 232 -13.75 7.22 10.77
CA ILE A 232 -13.19 8.57 10.85
C ILE A 232 -12.66 8.86 12.25
N GLU A 233 -13.37 8.42 13.29
CA GLU A 233 -13.07 8.77 14.68
C GLU A 233 -12.04 7.83 15.32
N GLU A 234 -12.12 6.52 15.06
CA GLU A 234 -11.35 5.52 15.78
C GLU A 234 -10.10 5.06 15.00
N ILE A 235 -10.16 5.01 13.66
CA ILE A 235 -9.03 4.57 12.82
C ILE A 235 -8.06 5.71 12.54
N ASN A 236 -7.02 5.81 13.38
CA ASN A 236 -6.01 6.87 13.28
C ASN A 236 -4.57 6.36 13.15
N GLY A 237 -4.33 5.07 13.44
CA GLY A 237 -3.01 4.45 13.40
C GLY A 237 -2.32 4.38 14.78
N PRO A 238 -1.09 3.84 14.83
CA PRO A 238 -0.27 3.40 13.70
C PRO A 238 -0.85 2.15 13.02
N ALA A 239 -0.60 2.04 11.72
CA ALA A 239 -0.96 0.87 10.93
C ALA A 239 0.30 0.08 10.57
N GLU A 240 0.24 -1.24 10.78
CA GLU A 240 1.32 -2.17 10.47
C GLU A 240 0.83 -3.22 9.48
N PHE A 241 1.64 -3.48 8.45
CA PHE A 241 1.43 -4.57 7.52
C PHE A 241 2.69 -5.43 7.45
N SER A 242 2.59 -6.69 7.84
CA SER A 242 3.72 -7.63 7.89
C SER A 242 3.42 -8.89 7.07
N CYS A 243 4.39 -9.32 6.28
CA CYS A 243 4.34 -10.55 5.49
C CYS A 243 5.51 -11.45 5.85
N TYR A 244 5.19 -12.71 6.16
CA TYR A 244 6.14 -13.80 6.38
C TYR A 244 6.10 -14.72 5.17
N GLY A 245 7.04 -14.54 4.24
CA GLY A 245 7.00 -15.18 2.92
C GLY A 245 5.99 -14.52 1.99
N SER A 246 5.43 -15.30 1.06
CA SER A 246 4.53 -14.78 0.02
C SER A 246 3.04 -14.82 0.39
N SER A 247 2.63 -15.55 1.43
CA SER A 247 1.20 -15.86 1.68
C SER A 247 0.72 -15.73 3.12
N ASP A 248 1.59 -15.47 4.10
CA ASP A 248 1.19 -15.15 5.48
C ASP A 248 1.40 -13.65 5.72
N CYS A 249 0.45 -12.85 5.24
CA CYS A 249 0.42 -11.42 5.45
C CYS A 249 -0.61 -11.05 6.52
N ARG A 250 -0.34 -9.97 7.25
CA ARG A 250 -1.16 -9.51 8.38
C ARG A 250 -1.24 -8.00 8.34
N PHE A 251 -2.45 -7.48 8.51
CA PHE A 251 -2.68 -6.07 8.75
C PHE A 251 -3.14 -5.88 10.20
N SER A 252 -2.57 -4.88 10.86
CA SER A 252 -2.85 -4.53 12.25
C SER A 252 -3.02 -3.02 12.39
N GLU A 253 -4.11 -2.62 13.03
CA GLU A 253 -4.39 -1.26 13.47
C GLU A 253 -5.16 -1.39 14.80
N PRO A 254 -4.82 -0.64 15.86
CA PRO A 254 -5.35 -0.90 17.20
C PRO A 254 -6.88 -0.95 17.34
N ALA A 255 -7.60 -0.03 16.69
CA ALA A 255 -9.06 0.01 16.75
C ALA A 255 -9.69 -1.03 15.82
N MET A 256 -9.12 -1.26 14.64
CA MET A 256 -9.52 -2.33 13.73
C MET A 256 -9.36 -3.70 14.38
N ASP A 257 -8.22 -3.98 15.00
CA ASP A 257 -7.96 -5.25 15.69
C ASP A 257 -8.96 -5.49 16.83
N GLN A 258 -9.35 -4.43 17.54
CA GLN A 258 -10.40 -4.52 18.57
C GLN A 258 -11.78 -4.80 17.99
N LEU A 259 -12.15 -4.16 16.87
CA LEU A 259 -13.39 -4.45 16.17
C LEU A 259 -13.41 -5.90 15.69
N ILE A 260 -12.31 -6.33 15.06
CA ILE A 260 -12.17 -7.68 14.52
C ILE A 260 -12.21 -8.71 15.65
N LEU A 261 -11.58 -8.44 16.78
CA LEU A 261 -11.60 -9.31 17.95
C LEU A 261 -13.00 -9.37 18.59
N SER A 262 -13.72 -8.25 18.65
CA SER A 262 -15.03 -8.21 19.30
C SER A 262 -16.13 -8.86 18.47
N ILE A 263 -16.08 -8.67 17.14
CA ILE A 263 -17.09 -9.20 16.22
C ILE A 263 -16.73 -10.61 15.75
N PHE A 264 -15.48 -10.80 15.32
CA PHE A 264 -15.02 -12.06 14.73
C PHE A 264 -14.18 -12.86 15.71
N GLY A 265 -13.58 -12.31 16.75
CA GLY A 265 -12.74 -13.09 17.68
C GLY A 265 -11.39 -13.51 17.11
N ASP A 266 -10.94 -12.83 16.04
CA ASP A 266 -9.59 -12.93 15.50
C ASP A 266 -8.78 -11.72 15.97
N LYS A 267 -7.46 -11.86 16.15
CA LYS A 267 -6.61 -10.78 16.70
C LYS A 267 -6.20 -9.74 15.66
N TYR A 268 -6.24 -10.10 14.38
CA TYR A 268 -5.79 -9.29 13.26
C TYR A 268 -6.41 -9.83 11.96
N ILE A 269 -6.30 -9.05 10.89
CA ILE A 269 -6.72 -9.47 9.55
C ILE A 269 -5.56 -10.23 8.91
N SER A 270 -5.79 -11.51 8.61
CA SER A 270 -4.87 -12.37 7.87
C SER A 270 -5.18 -12.32 6.38
N LEU A 271 -4.12 -12.26 5.59
CA LEU A 271 -4.15 -11.90 4.18
C LEU A 271 -3.24 -12.84 3.38
N ASP A 272 -3.69 -13.22 2.20
CA ASP A 272 -2.88 -13.88 1.16
C ASP A 272 -2.72 -12.91 -0.01
N CYS A 273 -1.50 -12.42 -0.22
CA CYS A 273 -1.23 -11.25 -1.06
C CYS A 273 -0.35 -11.58 -2.25
N PHE A 274 -0.62 -10.90 -3.37
CA PHE A 274 0.31 -10.80 -4.49
C PHE A 274 0.41 -9.34 -4.93
N GLY A 275 1.58 -8.95 -5.40
CA GLY A 275 1.82 -7.59 -5.87
C GLY A 275 2.77 -7.56 -7.05
N GLY A 276 2.87 -6.39 -7.66
CA GLY A 276 3.68 -6.20 -8.85
C GLY A 276 3.79 -4.72 -9.19
N GLU A 277 5.02 -4.21 -9.14
CA GLU A 277 5.37 -2.84 -9.50
C GLU A 277 6.23 -2.84 -10.76
N CYS A 278 5.89 -2.00 -11.74
CA CYS A 278 6.72 -1.86 -12.94
C CYS A 278 7.90 -0.93 -12.68
N LEU A 279 9.11 -1.47 -12.74
CA LEU A 279 10.36 -0.76 -12.52
C LEU A 279 11.31 -0.91 -13.70
N HIS A 280 12.21 0.04 -13.90
CA HIS A 280 13.34 -0.22 -14.78
C HIS A 280 14.27 -1.25 -14.10
N ILE A 281 14.87 -2.15 -14.88
CA ILE A 281 15.76 -3.21 -14.34
C ILE A 281 16.88 -2.69 -13.42
N SER A 282 17.32 -1.44 -13.60
CA SER A 282 18.34 -0.81 -12.74
C SER A 282 17.83 -0.41 -11.36
N GLU A 283 16.53 -0.25 -11.21
CA GLU A 283 15.84 0.20 -9.99
C GLU A 283 15.35 -0.97 -9.14
N VAL A 284 15.25 -2.16 -9.74
CA VAL A 284 14.88 -3.40 -9.04
C VAL A 284 15.81 -3.59 -7.83
N PRO A 285 15.26 -3.62 -6.60
CA PRO A 285 16.04 -3.84 -5.39
C PRO A 285 16.80 -5.15 -5.49
N LYS A 286 18.12 -5.08 -5.36
CA LYS A 286 18.98 -6.27 -5.30
C LYS A 286 18.89 -6.85 -3.89
N PRO A 287 18.84 -8.18 -3.74
CA PRO A 287 18.92 -8.81 -2.43
C PRO A 287 20.15 -8.29 -1.70
N ASP A 288 19.95 -7.68 -0.52
CA ASP A 288 21.05 -7.40 0.38
C ASP A 288 21.69 -8.76 0.73
N ARG A 289 23.03 -8.83 0.70
CA ARG A 289 23.73 -10.08 1.06
C ARG A 289 23.28 -10.45 2.47
N PRO A 290 22.87 -11.70 2.74
CA PRO A 290 22.39 -12.09 4.06
C PRO A 290 23.41 -11.67 5.11
N HIS A 291 22.95 -10.95 6.13
CA HIS A 291 23.82 -10.50 7.20
C HIS A 291 24.40 -11.76 7.84
N LYS A 292 25.74 -11.92 7.83
CA LYS A 292 26.35 -13.06 8.51
C LYS A 292 25.95 -13.00 9.99
N PRO A 293 25.49 -14.10 10.60
CA PRO A 293 25.17 -14.10 12.03
C PRO A 293 26.41 -13.63 12.80
N ASP A 294 26.21 -12.71 13.74
CA ASP A 294 27.29 -12.11 14.52
C ASP A 294 27.85 -13.15 15.51
N ASN A 295 28.80 -13.94 15.02
CA ASN A 295 29.46 -14.99 15.80
C ASN A 295 30.61 -14.45 16.67
N THR A 296 30.71 -13.13 16.86
CA THR A 296 31.79 -12.50 17.64
C THR A 296 31.92 -13.11 19.03
N ASN A 297 30.80 -13.41 19.69
CA ASN A 297 30.80 -14.05 21.02
C ASN A 297 31.38 -15.49 20.99
N ILE A 298 31.06 -16.27 19.96
CA ILE A 298 31.57 -17.63 19.79
C ILE A 298 33.07 -17.61 19.48
N ILE A 299 33.52 -16.64 18.67
CA ILE A 299 34.93 -16.45 18.36
C ILE A 299 35.72 -16.06 19.61
N ILE A 300 35.23 -15.11 20.41
CA ILE A 300 35.86 -14.71 21.67
C ILE A 300 35.94 -15.91 22.63
N ALA A 301 34.87 -16.67 22.78
CA ALA A 301 34.86 -17.85 23.63
C ALA A 301 35.88 -18.92 23.18
N ALA A 302 35.98 -19.18 21.87
CA ALA A 302 36.95 -20.10 21.31
C ALA A 302 38.40 -19.65 21.58
N ILE A 303 38.68 -18.35 21.42
CA ILE A 303 39.99 -17.76 21.70
C ILE A 303 40.36 -17.94 23.18
N ILE A 304 39.45 -17.60 24.11
CA ILE A 304 39.68 -17.76 25.55
C ILE A 304 39.92 -19.23 25.92
N ALA A 305 39.16 -20.16 25.33
CA ALA A 305 39.32 -21.60 25.58
C ALA A 305 40.71 -22.09 25.14
N VAL A 306 41.19 -21.66 23.98
CA VAL A 306 42.54 -22.03 23.50
C VAL A 306 43.63 -21.45 24.41
N PHE A 307 43.53 -20.17 24.78
CA PHE A 307 44.53 -19.55 25.66
C PHE A 307 44.58 -20.18 27.05
N THR A 308 43.42 -20.49 27.63
CA THR A 308 43.34 -21.16 28.94
C THR A 308 43.90 -22.58 28.88
N PHE A 309 43.64 -23.32 27.81
CA PHE A 309 44.21 -24.65 27.59
C PHE A 309 45.74 -24.60 27.47
N VAL A 310 46.28 -23.70 26.64
CA VAL A 310 47.74 -23.53 26.46
C VAL A 310 48.41 -23.09 27.77
N ALA A 311 47.82 -22.15 28.50
CA ALA A 311 48.32 -21.72 29.81
C ALA A 311 48.30 -22.86 30.84
N GLY A 312 47.25 -23.71 30.81
CA GLY A 312 47.15 -24.90 31.65
C GLY A 312 48.24 -25.93 31.36
N ILE A 313 48.53 -26.22 30.09
CA ILE A 313 49.65 -27.10 29.70
C ILE A 313 50.97 -26.51 30.17
N PHE A 314 51.20 -25.22 29.93
CA PHE A 314 52.43 -24.56 30.35
C PHE A 314 52.62 -24.62 31.87
N ALA A 315 51.57 -24.35 32.64
CA ALA A 315 51.60 -24.47 34.10
C ALA A 315 51.84 -25.91 34.57
N ALA A 316 51.22 -26.91 33.92
CA ALA A 316 51.44 -28.32 34.24
C ALA A 316 52.87 -28.77 33.94
N VAL A 317 53.42 -28.41 32.77
CA VAL A 317 54.83 -28.69 32.42
C VAL A 317 55.77 -27.99 33.38
N PHE A 318 55.51 -26.73 33.72
CA PHE A 318 56.32 -25.98 34.67
C PHE A 318 56.29 -26.61 36.06
N TYR A 319 55.11 -26.98 36.55
CA TYR A 319 54.95 -27.65 37.84
C TYR A 319 55.65 -29.00 37.87
N LEU A 320 55.44 -29.84 36.85
CA LEU A 320 56.12 -31.13 36.72
C LEU A 320 57.63 -30.94 36.64
N SER A 321 58.14 -30.00 35.85
CA SER A 321 59.60 -29.74 35.71
C SER A 321 60.26 -29.31 37.03
N ARG A 322 59.54 -28.61 37.92
CA ARG A 322 60.08 -28.17 39.22
C ARG A 322 59.93 -29.23 40.31
N HIS A 323 58.91 -30.07 40.24
CA HIS A 323 58.65 -31.12 41.22
C HIS A 323 59.15 -32.51 40.82
N TRP A 324 59.77 -32.65 39.64
CA TRP A 324 60.41 -33.90 39.24
C TRP A 324 61.74 -34.07 39.96
N SER A 325 61.70 -34.78 41.09
CA SER A 325 62.90 -35.28 41.77
C SER A 325 63.34 -36.60 41.11
N PRO A 326 64.60 -36.75 40.65
CA PRO A 326 65.05 -37.99 40.07
C PRO A 326 65.28 -39.02 41.18
N SER A 327 64.26 -39.83 41.50
CA SER A 327 64.47 -41.04 42.30
C SER A 327 64.31 -42.29 41.44
N SER A 328 65.46 -42.91 41.19
CA SER A 328 65.67 -44.31 40.81
C SER A 328 65.19 -44.76 39.43
N TYR A 329 66.03 -44.49 38.42
CA TYR A 329 66.30 -45.48 37.38
C TYR A 329 67.81 -45.76 37.41
N GLY A 330 68.18 -46.88 38.02
CA GLY A 330 69.56 -47.38 38.01
C GLY A 330 70.09 -47.79 39.38
N GLN A 331 69.67 -48.94 39.90
CA GLN A 331 70.61 -49.86 40.56
C GLN A 331 70.71 -51.11 39.68
N ILE A 332 71.89 -51.26 39.06
CA ILE A 332 72.53 -52.55 38.82
C ILE A 332 73.30 -52.86 40.11
#